data_AF-A0A7J8E7I2-F1
#
_entry.id   AF-A0A7J8E7I2-F1
#
_cell.length_a   1.000
_cell.length_b   1.000
_cell.length_c   1.000
_cell.angle_alpha   90.00
_cell.angle_beta   90.00
_cell.angle_gamma   90.00
#
_symmetry.space_group_name_H-M   'P 1'
#
loop_
_entity.id
_entity.type
_entity.pdbx_description
1 polymer ?
#
loop_
_entity_poly.entity_id
_entity_poly.type
_entity_poly.pdbx_seq_one_letter_code
_entity_poly.pdbx_strand_id
1 'polypeptide(L)'
;MSFSLLVIAEFQPIDYFAAMFTNDVREARQEEIKMEGVEPNSLWSLIQYAYTGRLELKEDNIECLLSTACLLQLSQVVEACCKFLMKQLHPSNCLGIRSFADAQGCTDLHKVAHNYTMVCIF
;
A
#
# COMPACT_ATOMS: atom_id res chain seq x y z
N MET A 1 6.18 -5.89 14.56
CA MET A 1 5.62 -7.24 14.82
C MET A 1 6.44 -8.24 14.05
N SER A 2 6.73 -9.39 14.65
CA SER A 2 7.44 -10.47 13.97
C SER A 2 6.45 -11.36 13.22
N PHE A 3 6.72 -11.65 11.95
CA PHE A 3 5.91 -12.56 11.14
C PHE A 3 6.73 -13.78 10.74
N SER A 4 6.15 -14.97 10.90
CA SER A 4 6.80 -16.25 10.59
C SER A 4 7.07 -16.40 9.08
N LEU A 5 8.28 -16.82 8.74
CA LEU A 5 8.75 -17.03 7.35
C LEU A 5 7.84 -17.91 6.49
N LEU A 6 7.13 -18.86 7.12
CA LEU A 6 6.23 -19.81 6.46
C LEU A 6 5.04 -19.12 5.78
N VAL A 7 4.52 -18.03 6.36
CA VAL A 7 3.41 -17.24 5.77
C VAL A 7 3.91 -16.40 4.58
N ILE A 8 5.18 -15.99 4.63
CA ILE A 8 5.81 -15.15 3.62
C ILE A 8 6.32 -16.00 2.44
N ALA A 9 6.68 -17.27 2.68
CA ALA A 9 7.11 -18.21 1.65
C ALA A 9 5.99 -18.64 0.69
N GLU A 10 4.73 -18.65 1.13
CA GLU A 10 3.59 -18.81 0.22
C GLU A 10 3.35 -17.56 -0.66
N PHE A 11 3.96 -16.44 -0.30
CA PHE A 11 3.89 -15.14 -0.97
C PHE A 11 4.94 -14.96 -2.07
N GLN A 12 5.29 -16.06 -2.78
CA GLN A 12 6.19 -16.07 -3.94
C GLN A 12 5.96 -14.95 -5.01
N PRO A 13 4.75 -14.38 -5.23
CA PRO A 13 4.57 -13.31 -6.21
C PRO A 13 4.80 -11.87 -5.69
N ILE A 14 5.18 -11.64 -4.43
CA ILE A 14 5.58 -10.29 -3.99
C ILE A 14 7.08 -10.10 -4.25
N ASP A 15 7.41 -9.25 -5.22
CA ASP A 15 8.78 -8.88 -5.59
C ASP A 15 9.61 -8.39 -4.39
N TYR A 16 8.98 -7.67 -3.45
CA TYR A 16 9.63 -7.21 -2.21
C TYR A 16 10.18 -8.37 -1.36
N PHE A 17 9.43 -9.46 -1.20
CA PHE A 17 9.87 -10.63 -0.45
C PHE A 17 10.82 -11.50 -1.29
N ALA A 18 10.56 -11.64 -2.59
CA ALA A 18 11.45 -12.36 -3.49
C ALA A 18 12.88 -11.77 -3.47
N ALA A 19 12.99 -10.43 -3.49
CA ALA A 19 14.27 -9.73 -3.36
C ALA A 19 14.93 -9.90 -1.98
N MET A 20 14.12 -10.00 -0.92
CA MET A 20 14.60 -10.22 0.44
C MET A 20 15.15 -11.65 0.65
N PHE A 21 14.64 -12.65 -0.08
CA PHE A 21 15.09 -14.05 0.00
C PHE A 21 16.18 -14.44 -1.00
N THR A 22 16.45 -13.63 -2.04
CA THR A 22 17.43 -13.96 -3.10
C THR A 22 18.82 -13.41 -2.85
N ASN A 23 18.99 -12.43 -1.96
CA ASN A 23 20.30 -11.97 -1.55
C ASN A 23 20.76 -12.71 -0.28
N ASP A 24 22.04 -13.05 -0.24
CA ASP A 24 22.80 -13.69 0.84
C ASP A 24 22.90 -12.79 2.09
N VAL A 25 21.76 -12.27 2.56
CA VAL A 25 21.64 -11.40 3.73
C VAL A 25 21.01 -12.15 4.89
N ARG A 26 21.38 -11.75 6.10
CA ARG A 26 21.10 -12.47 7.35
C ARG A 26 19.59 -12.68 7.61
N GLU A 27 18.71 -11.93 6.93
CA GLU A 27 17.26 -12.12 6.99
C GLU A 27 16.75 -13.44 6.37
N ALA A 28 17.47 -14.05 5.42
CA ALA A 28 17.08 -15.34 4.84
C ALA A 28 17.17 -16.51 5.85
N ARG A 29 17.85 -16.32 6.99
CA ARG A 29 18.02 -17.30 8.07
C ARG A 29 17.21 -16.98 9.33
N GLN A 30 16.48 -15.87 9.37
CA GLN A 30 15.70 -15.48 10.55
C GLN A 30 14.24 -15.86 10.36
N GLU A 31 13.69 -16.75 11.19
CA GLU A 31 12.27 -17.17 11.14
C GLU A 31 11.25 -16.02 11.22
N GLU A 32 11.68 -14.81 11.60
CA GLU A 32 10.85 -13.62 11.77
C GLU A 32 11.43 -12.40 11.04
N ILE A 33 10.64 -11.80 10.15
CA ILE A 33 10.99 -10.54 9.47
C ILE A 33 10.34 -9.36 10.21
N LYS A 34 11.17 -8.38 10.60
CA LYS A 34 10.72 -7.15 11.24
C LYS A 34 10.60 -6.05 10.19
N MET A 35 9.38 -5.78 9.74
CA MET A 35 9.11 -4.64 8.85
C MET A 35 8.92 -3.38 9.67
N GLU A 36 9.82 -2.41 9.51
CA GLU A 36 9.72 -1.08 10.10
C GLU A 36 9.08 -0.11 9.11
N GLY A 37 8.18 0.76 9.58
CA GLY A 37 7.45 1.71 8.73
C GLY A 37 6.12 1.20 8.17
N VAL A 38 5.67 0.00 8.56
CA VAL A 38 4.38 -0.57 8.13
C VAL A 38 3.40 -0.60 9.29
N GLU A 39 2.15 -0.21 9.02
CA GLU A 39 1.07 -0.29 9.98
C GLU A 39 0.56 -1.76 10.10
N PRO A 40 0.55 -2.33 11.31
CA PRO A 40 0.04 -3.66 11.64
C PRO A 40 -1.21 -4.14 10.92
N ASN A 41 -2.27 -3.34 10.98
CA ASN A 41 -3.60 -3.73 10.53
C ASN A 41 -3.68 -3.68 9.01
N SER A 42 -2.96 -2.75 8.38
CA SER A 42 -2.80 -2.64 6.93
C SER A 42 -2.10 -3.86 6.36
N LEU A 43 -1.00 -4.28 6.98
CA LEU A 43 -0.30 -5.50 6.57
C LEU A 43 -1.17 -6.75 6.73
N TRP A 44 -1.86 -6.89 7.87
CA TRP A 44 -2.79 -8.00 8.09
C TRP A 44 -3.91 -8.03 7.04
N SER A 45 -4.46 -6.86 6.68
CA SER A 45 -5.51 -6.75 5.66
C SER A 45 -5.02 -7.16 4.28
N LEU A 46 -3.77 -6.84 3.93
CA LEU A 46 -3.15 -7.26 2.67
C LEU A 46 -2.88 -8.77 2.63
N ILE A 47 -2.46 -9.35 3.76
CA ILE A 47 -2.30 -10.81 3.89
C ILE A 47 -3.65 -11.49 3.72
N GLN A 48 -4.68 -11.02 4.43
CA GLN A 48 -6.03 -11.56 4.30
C GLN A 48 -6.55 -11.45 2.86
N TYR A 49 -6.25 -10.34 2.17
CA TYR A 49 -6.58 -10.17 0.75
C TYR A 49 -5.89 -11.22 -0.13
N ALA A 50 -4.61 -11.53 0.09
CA ALA A 50 -3.94 -12.55 -0.72
C ALA A 50 -4.54 -13.95 -0.53
N TYR A 51 -4.98 -14.29 0.68
CA TYR A 51 -5.62 -15.59 0.95
C TYR A 51 -7.08 -15.66 0.48
N THR A 52 -7.83 -14.56 0.59
CA THR A 52 -9.29 -14.56 0.34
C THR A 52 -9.71 -13.91 -0.99
N GLY A 53 -8.80 -13.17 -1.62
CA GLY A 53 -9.09 -12.30 -2.76
C GLY A 53 -9.96 -11.09 -2.43
N ARG A 54 -10.28 -10.84 -1.14
CA ARG A 54 -11.19 -9.77 -0.70
C ARG A 54 -10.47 -8.77 0.18
N LEU A 55 -10.55 -7.50 -0.20
CA LEU A 55 -9.96 -6.39 0.54
C LEU A 55 -11.04 -5.37 0.84
N GLU A 56 -11.20 -5.05 2.12
CA GLU A 56 -12.09 -3.98 2.55
C GLU A 56 -11.33 -2.66 2.62
N LEU A 57 -11.72 -1.70 1.78
CA LEU A 57 -11.17 -0.35 1.78
C LEU A 57 -12.01 0.52 2.71
N LYS A 58 -11.37 1.16 3.70
CA LYS A 58 -12.02 2.09 4.63
C LYS A 58 -11.30 3.43 4.58
N GLU A 59 -12.03 4.53 4.72
CA GLU A 59 -11.44 5.88 4.68
C GLU A 59 -10.40 6.09 5.78
N ASP A 60 -10.63 5.52 6.96
CA ASP A 60 -9.71 5.65 8.10
C ASP A 60 -8.38 4.92 7.94
N ASN A 61 -8.30 3.92 7.05
CA ASN A 61 -7.11 3.07 6.89
C ASN A 61 -6.51 3.09 5.49
N ILE A 62 -7.14 3.76 4.52
CA ILE A 62 -6.73 3.71 3.11
C ILE A 62 -5.33 4.27 2.87
N GLU A 63 -4.92 5.28 3.64
CA GLU A 63 -3.60 5.90 3.51
C GLU A 63 -2.49 4.93 3.98
N CYS A 64 -2.65 4.33 5.15
CA CYS A 64 -1.73 3.31 5.66
C CYS A 64 -1.69 2.07 4.74
N LEU A 65 -2.86 1.67 4.22
CA LEU A 65 -2.99 0.55 3.30
C LEU A 65 -2.29 0.82 1.97
N LEU A 66 -2.49 2.00 1.37
CA LEU A 66 -1.81 2.39 0.12
C LEU A 66 -0.30 2.43 0.33
N SER A 67 0.17 3.03 1.43
CA SER A 67 1.60 3.12 1.75
C SER A 67 2.23 1.73 1.86
N THR A 68 1.54 0.81 2.56
CA THR A 68 2.00 -0.57 2.70
C THR A 68 1.96 -1.33 1.38
N ALA A 69 0.92 -1.13 0.56
CA ALA A 69 0.81 -1.74 -0.74
C ALA A 69 1.89 -1.25 -1.71
N CYS A 70 2.25 0.04 -1.66
CA CYS A 70 3.37 0.61 -2.41
C CYS A 70 4.71 0.00 -1.97
N LEU A 71 4.93 -0.14 -0.66
CA LEU A 71 6.15 -0.77 -0.11
C LEU A 71 6.28 -2.23 -0.57
N LEU A 72 5.18 -2.98 -0.50
CA LEU A 72 5.12 -4.38 -0.93
C LEU A 72 4.99 -4.54 -2.46
N GLN A 73 4.98 -3.44 -3.22
CA GLN A 73 4.86 -3.43 -4.68
C GLN A 73 3.60 -4.16 -5.21
N LEU A 74 2.51 -4.15 -4.43
CA LEU A 74 1.23 -4.76 -4.78
C LEU A 74 0.43 -3.85 -5.72
N SER A 75 0.83 -3.82 -7.00
CA SER A 75 0.28 -2.92 -8.01
C SER A 75 -1.26 -2.97 -8.14
N GLN A 76 -1.87 -4.14 -8.04
CA GLN A 76 -3.33 -4.29 -8.08
C GLN A 76 -4.03 -3.60 -6.90
N VAL A 77 -3.44 -3.69 -5.71
CA VAL A 77 -4.00 -3.06 -4.51
C VAL A 77 -3.77 -1.56 -4.54
N VAL A 78 -2.58 -1.12 -4.99
CA VAL A 78 -2.27 0.29 -5.21
C VAL A 78 -3.29 0.92 -6.15
N GLU A 79 -3.60 0.27 -7.28
CA GLU A 79 -4.58 0.75 -8.24
C GLU A 79 -6.00 0.81 -7.63
N ALA A 80 -6.40 -0.22 -6.88
CA ALA A 80 -7.70 -0.25 -6.20
C ALA A 80 -7.83 0.87 -5.16
N CYS A 81 -6.79 1.11 -4.36
CA CYS A 81 -6.75 2.18 -3.36
C CYS A 81 -6.77 3.56 -4.02
N CYS A 82 -6.01 3.75 -5.11
CA CYS A 82 -6.04 4.98 -5.89
C CYS A 82 -7.43 5.25 -6.47
N LYS A 83 -8.09 4.25 -7.04
CA LYS A 83 -9.47 4.40 -7.55
C LYS A 83 -10.47 4.74 -6.46
N PHE A 84 -10.30 4.18 -5.26
CA PHE A 84 -11.14 4.52 -4.11
C PHE A 84 -10.93 5.99 -3.69
N LEU A 85 -9.68 6.43 -3.56
CA LEU A 85 -9.34 7.82 -3.24
C LEU A 85 -9.82 8.81 -4.30
N MET A 86 -9.73 8.46 -5.59
CA MET A 86 -10.26 9.29 -6.68
C MET A 86 -11.78 9.50 -6.56
N LYS A 87 -12.53 8.49 -6.10
CA LYS A 87 -13.98 8.60 -5.89
C LYS A 87 -14.36 9.42 -4.67
N GLN A 88 -13.48 9.48 -3.67
CA GLN A 88 -13.66 10.23 -2.44
C GLN A 88 -13.07 11.65 -2.50
N LEU A 89 -12.66 12.11 -3.68
CA LEU A 89 -12.16 13.47 -3.86
C LEU A 89 -13.26 14.49 -3.51
N HIS A 90 -12.94 15.33 -2.54
CA HIS A 90 -13.79 16.39 -2.03
C HIS A 90 -12.95 17.68 -1.89
N PRO A 91 -13.52 18.88 -2.06
CA PRO A 91 -12.77 20.13 -1.90
C PRO A 91 -12.07 20.26 -0.53
N SER A 92 -12.63 19.63 0.51
CA SER A 92 -12.04 19.63 1.85
C SER A 92 -10.82 18.70 2.01
N ASN A 93 -10.66 17.67 1.17
CA ASN A 93 -9.61 16.65 1.31
C ASN A 93 -8.66 16.58 0.10
N CYS A 94 -8.97 17.25 -1.01
CA CYS A 94 -8.25 17.13 -2.28
C CYS A 94 -6.77 17.53 -2.18
N LEU A 95 -6.44 18.53 -1.35
CA LEU A 95 -5.06 18.95 -1.10
C LEU A 95 -4.26 17.87 -0.36
N GLY A 96 -4.87 17.21 0.63
CA GLY A 96 -4.28 16.10 1.37
C GLY A 96 -4.02 14.91 0.45
N ILE A 97 -5.04 14.50 -0.31
CA ILE A 97 -4.93 13.39 -1.27
C ILE A 97 -3.85 13.68 -2.33
N ARG A 98 -3.77 14.92 -2.83
CA ARG A 98 -2.73 15.32 -3.79
C ARG A 98 -1.32 15.18 -3.18
N SER A 99 -1.09 15.73 -1.99
CA SER A 99 0.20 15.64 -1.32
C SER A 99 0.58 14.21 -0.98
N PHE A 100 -0.41 13.40 -0.59
CA PHE A 100 -0.22 11.99 -0.28
C PHE A 100 0.13 11.18 -1.53
N ALA A 101 -0.57 11.41 -2.65
CA ALA A 101 -0.29 10.75 -3.92
C ALA A 101 1.14 11.05 -4.43
N ASP A 102 1.63 12.26 -4.22
CA ASP A 102 3.01 12.65 -4.55
C ASP A 102 4.03 11.89 -3.67
N ALA A 103 3.77 11.81 -2.36
CA ALA A 103 4.63 11.07 -1.42
C ALA A 103 4.70 9.56 -1.73
N GLN A 104 3.59 8.96 -2.20
CA GLN A 104 3.51 7.55 -2.57
C GLN A 104 3.98 7.28 -4.02
N GLY A 105 4.37 8.29 -4.78
CA GLY A 105 4.74 8.15 -6.20
C GLY A 105 3.58 7.77 -7.13
N CYS A 106 2.34 7.90 -6.67
CA CYS A 106 1.13 7.54 -7.41
C CYS A 106 0.73 8.66 -8.39
N THR A 107 1.38 8.68 -9.56
CA THR A 107 1.23 9.79 -10.52
C THR A 107 -0.20 9.99 -11.05
N ASP A 108 -0.97 8.91 -11.24
CA ASP A 108 -2.35 9.00 -11.73
C ASP A 108 -3.27 9.65 -10.70
N LEU A 109 -3.18 9.22 -9.43
CA LEU A 109 -3.92 9.83 -8.32
C LEU A 109 -3.53 11.30 -8.14
N HIS A 110 -2.23 11.61 -8.22
CA HIS A 110 -1.74 12.98 -8.13
C HIS A 110 -2.33 13.86 -9.23
N LYS A 111 -2.32 13.41 -10.50
CA LYS A 111 -2.88 14.16 -11.64
C LYS A 111 -4.38 14.43 -11.45
N VAL A 112 -5.15 13.43 -11.05
CA VAL A 112 -6.59 13.59 -10.84
C VAL A 112 -6.86 14.56 -9.69
N ALA A 113 -6.18 14.39 -8.55
CA ALA A 113 -6.32 15.29 -7.41
C ALA A 113 -5.86 16.73 -7.73
N HIS A 114 -4.80 16.88 -8.52
CA HIS A 114 -4.29 18.18 -8.97
C HIS A 114 -5.29 18.90 -9.88
N ASN A 115 -5.82 18.21 -10.88
CA ASN A 115 -6.86 18.77 -11.75
C ASN A 115 -8.10 19.16 -10.95
N TYR A 116 -8.53 18.32 -10.00
CA TYR A 116 -9.65 18.62 -9.12
C TYR A 116 -9.40 19.88 -8.28
N THR A 117 -8.18 20.03 -7.74
CA THR A 117 -7.76 21.21 -6.99
C THR A 117 -7.86 22.48 -7.83
N MET A 118 -7.42 22.45 -9.10
CA MET A 118 -7.50 23.61 -10.00
C MET A 118 -8.93 24.02 -10.35
N VAL A 119 -9.85 23.06 -10.41
CA VAL A 119 -11.26 23.33 -10.76
C VAL A 119 -12.08 23.81 -9.55
N CYS A 120 -11.76 23.36 -8.34
CA CYS A 120 -12.53 23.70 -7.14
C CYS A 120 -12.04 24.93 -6.37
N ILE A 121 -10.82 25.42 -6.63
CA ILE A 121 -10.22 26.58 -5.93
C ILE A 121 -10.35 27.89 -6.73
N PHE A 122 -10.91 27.83 -7.94
CA PHE A 122 -11.30 29.00 -8.75
C PHE A 122 -12.82 29.05 -8.92
#